data_AF-A0A7S1T5T5-F1
#
_entry.id   AF-A0A7S1T5T5-F1
#
_cell.length_a   1.000
_cell.length_b   1.000
_cell.length_c   1.000
_cell.angle_alpha   90.00
_cell.angle_beta   90.00
_cell.angle_gamma   90.00
#
_symmetry.space_group_name_H-M   'P 1'
#
loop_
_entity.id
_entity.type
_entity.pdbx_description
1 polymer ?
#
loop_
_entity_poly.entity_id
_entity_poly.type
_entity_poly.pdbx_seq_one_letter_code
_entity_poly.pdbx_strand_id
1 'polypeptide(L)'
;MRFEAMLKWSGRQIRDEVLSRLEMRCSRLSCFSHFLGDLIERQGRETIADIAEGIGGAGMVRIFRLLCFDFSYWRGGFPDLLLWRSSPPNVKFIEVKGPRDSLSARQRAWMQELLAASLDASVCHVLEPHSTRATHLLEY
;
A
#
# COMPACT_ATOMS: atom_id res chain seq x y z
N MET A 1 11.24 11.23 14.53
CA MET A 1 11.40 9.98 13.75
C MET A 1 12.86 9.80 13.37
N ARG A 2 13.35 8.55 13.33
CA ARG A 2 14.74 8.24 12.97
C ARG A 2 14.88 7.96 11.47
N PHE A 3 14.45 8.90 10.61
CA PHE A 3 14.45 8.69 9.15
C PHE A 3 15.84 8.36 8.60
N GLU A 4 16.87 9.09 9.05
CA GLU A 4 18.26 8.86 8.62
C GLU A 4 18.79 7.48 8.99
N ALA A 5 18.31 6.90 10.10
CA ALA A 5 18.65 5.52 10.45
C ALA A 5 17.90 4.53 9.55
N MET A 6 16.60 4.74 9.33
CA MET A 6 15.75 3.85 8.54
C MET A 6 16.17 3.78 7.07
N LEU A 7 16.70 4.87 6.49
CA LEU A 7 17.30 4.86 5.15
C LEU A 7 18.43 3.82 4.99
N LYS A 8 19.10 3.46 6.09
CA LYS A 8 20.25 2.55 6.11
C LYS A 8 19.86 1.14 6.52
N TRP A 9 18.60 0.91 6.88
CA TRP A 9 18.16 -0.40 7.33
C TRP A 9 17.89 -1.32 6.14
N SER A 10 18.37 -2.56 6.27
CA SER A 10 17.93 -3.66 5.41
C SER A 10 16.45 -3.97 5.64
N GLY A 11 15.82 -4.63 4.65
CA GLY A 11 14.44 -5.09 4.78
C GLY A 11 14.22 -5.95 6.04
N ARG A 12 15.16 -6.85 6.36
CA ARG A 12 15.11 -7.68 7.57
C ARG A 12 15.14 -6.86 8.86
N GLN A 13 15.98 -5.82 8.95
CA GLN A 13 15.99 -4.95 10.13
C GLN A 13 14.67 -4.19 10.30
N ILE A 14 14.03 -3.80 9.19
CA ILE A 14 12.70 -3.19 9.22
C ILE A 14 11.66 -4.20 9.71
N ARG A 15 11.69 -5.43 9.19
CA ARG A 15 10.84 -6.53 9.62
C ARG A 15 10.92 -6.73 11.14
N ASP A 16 12.13 -6.92 11.64
CA ASP A 16 12.40 -7.24 13.05
C ASP A 16 11.94 -6.10 13.96
N GLU A 17 12.18 -4.84 13.57
CA GLU A 17 11.69 -3.66 14.30
C GLU A 17 10.16 -3.60 14.31
N VAL A 18 9.51 -3.87 13.19
CA VAL A 18 8.04 -3.87 13.08
C VAL A 18 7.45 -4.95 13.99
N LEU A 19 7.95 -6.18 13.91
CA LEU A 19 7.51 -7.28 14.77
C LEU A 19 7.67 -6.94 16.25
N SER A 20 8.87 -6.47 16.65
CA SER A 20 9.15 -6.09 18.04
C SER A 20 8.17 -5.02 18.56
N ARG A 21 7.87 -3.99 17.75
CA ARG A 21 6.93 -2.93 18.14
C ARG A 21 5.50 -3.40 18.22
N LEU A 22 5.08 -4.32 17.35
CA LEU A 22 3.72 -4.88 17.37
C LEU A 22 3.53 -5.81 18.58
N GLU A 23 4.54 -6.63 18.92
CA GLU A 23 4.55 -7.48 20.12
C GLU A 23 4.48 -6.66 21.43
N MET A 24 5.30 -5.62 21.55
CA MET A 24 5.29 -4.74 22.73
C MET A 24 3.99 -3.95 22.91
N ARG A 25 3.20 -3.77 21.84
CA ARG A 25 1.92 -3.04 21.90
C ARG A 25 0.74 -3.95 22.24
N CYS A 26 0.74 -5.20 21.77
CA CYS A 26 -0.29 -6.19 22.11
C CYS A 26 -0.32 -6.51 23.62
N SER A 27 0.80 -6.30 24.33
CA SER A 27 0.95 -6.56 25.76
C SER A 27 0.63 -5.36 26.68
N ARG A 28 0.45 -4.13 26.16
CA ARG A 28 0.36 -2.91 27.01
C ARG A 28 -0.90 -2.06 26.85
N LEU A 29 -1.71 -2.19 25.80
CA LEU A 29 -2.84 -1.27 25.58
C LEU A 29 -4.11 -1.97 25.07
N SER A 30 -5.15 -1.99 25.90
CA SER A 30 -6.55 -2.27 25.56
C SER A 30 -7.25 -1.12 24.80
N CYS A 31 -6.48 -0.13 24.32
CA CYS A 31 -6.96 1.11 23.75
C CYS A 31 -5.96 1.54 22.68
N PHE A 32 -6.16 1.07 21.46
CA PHE A 32 -5.58 1.71 20.28
C PHE A 32 -6.71 2.14 19.37
N SER A 33 -6.51 3.24 18.64
CA SER A 33 -7.46 3.73 17.63
C SER A 33 -7.96 2.57 16.78
N HIS A 34 -9.28 2.37 16.73
CA HIS A 34 -9.94 1.23 16.08
C HIS A 34 -9.24 0.79 14.78
N PHE A 35 -8.85 1.72 13.92
CA PHE A 35 -8.28 1.43 12.60
C PHE A 35 -6.98 0.59 12.56
N LEU A 36 -5.94 0.90 13.36
CA LEU A 36 -4.66 0.17 13.29
C LEU A 36 -4.73 -1.18 14.04
N GLY A 37 -5.52 -1.23 15.12
CA GLY A 37 -5.81 -2.48 15.82
C GLY A 37 -6.54 -3.45 14.90
N ASP A 38 -7.61 -2.98 14.24
CA ASP A 38 -8.40 -3.76 13.29
C ASP A 38 -7.54 -4.33 12.15
N LEU A 39 -6.57 -3.57 11.63
CA LEU A 39 -5.71 -4.05 10.55
C LEU A 39 -4.78 -5.19 11.01
N ILE A 40 -4.19 -5.07 12.20
CA ILE A 40 -3.31 -6.11 12.76
C ILE A 40 -4.12 -7.38 13.05
N GLU A 41 -5.33 -7.23 13.62
CA GLU A 41 -6.23 -8.35 13.86
C GLU A 41 -6.65 -9.04 12.57
N ARG A 42 -6.95 -8.27 11.52
CA ARG A 42 -7.41 -8.80 10.23
C ARG A 42 -6.30 -9.45 9.40
N GLN A 43 -5.10 -8.89 9.38
CA GLN A 43 -4.02 -9.32 8.47
C GLN A 43 -2.93 -10.13 9.15
N GLY A 44 -2.76 -10.00 10.46
CA GLY A 44 -1.67 -10.60 11.22
C GLY A 44 -0.37 -9.78 11.14
N ARG A 45 0.41 -9.83 12.23
CA ARG A 45 1.66 -9.08 12.38
C ARG A 45 2.75 -9.47 11.36
N GLU A 46 2.82 -10.74 10.98
CA GLU A 46 3.83 -11.24 10.03
C GLU A 46 3.58 -10.66 8.64
N THR A 47 2.32 -10.58 8.22
CA THR A 47 1.92 -9.92 6.96
C THR A 47 2.35 -8.46 6.94
N ILE A 48 2.12 -7.73 8.05
CA ILE A 48 2.53 -6.33 8.16
C ILE A 48 4.06 -6.21 8.09
N ALA A 49 4.78 -7.14 8.70
CA ALA A 49 6.23 -7.17 8.67
C ALA A 49 6.77 -7.52 7.27
N ASP A 50 6.16 -8.47 6.56
CA ASP A 50 6.48 -8.82 5.16
C ASP A 50 6.29 -7.60 4.24
N ILE A 51 5.19 -6.86 4.41
CA ILE A 51 4.89 -5.65 3.64
C ILE A 51 5.94 -4.57 3.94
N ALA A 52 6.24 -4.32 5.22
CA ALA A 52 7.24 -3.31 5.60
C ALA A 52 8.64 -3.66 5.08
N GLU A 53 9.02 -4.94 5.15
CA GLU A 53 10.25 -5.47 4.57
C GLU A 53 10.31 -5.25 3.06
N GLY A 54 9.21 -5.54 2.35
CA GLY A 54 9.12 -5.35 0.89
C GLY A 54 9.08 -3.89 0.44
N ILE A 55 8.51 -2.96 1.23
CA ILE A 55 8.59 -1.51 0.96
C ILE A 55 10.04 -1.02 1.16
N GLY A 56 10.71 -1.54 2.18
CA GLY A 56 12.07 -1.15 2.51
C GLY A 56 12.21 0.27 3.07
N GLY A 57 13.42 0.61 3.53
CA GLY A 57 13.65 1.79 4.34
C GLY A 57 13.44 3.09 3.57
N ALA A 58 13.98 3.16 2.35
CA ALA A 58 13.84 4.32 1.49
C ALA A 58 12.37 4.61 1.13
N GLY A 59 11.61 3.58 0.75
CA GLY A 59 10.19 3.69 0.44
C GLY A 59 9.37 4.17 1.64
N MET A 60 9.59 3.58 2.82
CA MET A 60 8.91 3.99 4.04
C MET A 60 9.26 5.43 4.43
N VAL A 61 10.52 5.84 4.30
CA VAL A 61 10.93 7.24 4.56
C VAL A 61 10.23 8.19 3.59
N ARG A 62 10.12 7.86 2.29
CA ARG A 62 9.40 8.70 1.33
C ARG A 62 7.95 8.90 1.76
N ILE A 63 7.23 7.80 2.00
CA ILE A 63 5.81 7.81 2.37
C ILE A 63 5.60 8.61 3.67
N PHE A 64 6.39 8.33 4.71
CA PHE A 64 6.23 9.01 5.99
C PHE A 64 6.62 10.48 5.95
N ARG A 65 7.63 10.86 5.17
CA ARG A 65 7.97 12.29 4.98
C ARG A 65 6.82 13.06 4.35
N LEU A 66 6.16 12.51 3.33
CA LEU A 66 5.01 13.14 2.69
C LEU A 66 3.83 13.30 3.66
N LEU A 67 3.48 12.21 4.36
CA LEU A 67 2.42 12.22 5.37
C LEU A 67 2.70 13.21 6.51
N CYS A 68 3.95 13.34 6.95
CA CYS A 68 4.31 14.31 8.00
C CYS A 68 4.46 15.74 7.51
N PHE A 69 4.78 15.95 6.22
CA PHE A 69 4.90 17.27 5.62
C PHE A 69 3.54 17.94 5.44
N ASP A 70 2.56 17.22 4.87
CA ASP A 70 1.19 17.68 4.75
C ASP A 70 0.21 16.51 4.83
N PHE A 71 -0.14 16.14 6.05
CA PHE A 71 -1.09 15.06 6.29
C PHE A 71 -2.46 15.32 5.66
N SER A 72 -2.90 16.57 5.59
CA SER A 72 -4.23 16.94 5.09
C SER A 72 -4.40 16.59 3.61
N TYR A 73 -3.33 16.78 2.84
CA TYR A 73 -3.25 16.42 1.43
C TYR A 73 -2.97 14.92 1.24
N TRP A 74 -1.92 14.41 1.89
CA TRP A 74 -1.38 13.07 1.63
C TRP A 74 -2.18 11.93 2.26
N ARG A 75 -3.08 12.19 3.22
CA ARG A 75 -3.99 11.16 3.77
C ARG A 75 -5.01 10.62 2.77
N GLY A 76 -5.15 11.23 1.59
CA GLY A 76 -6.08 10.79 0.55
C GLY A 76 -5.39 10.48 -0.78
N GLY A 77 -5.99 9.60 -1.58
CA GLY A 77 -5.49 9.22 -2.90
C GLY A 77 -4.31 8.25 -2.90
N PHE A 78 -4.03 7.60 -1.76
CA PHE A 78 -3.09 6.48 -1.70
C PHE A 78 -3.65 5.31 -2.53
N PRO A 79 -2.80 4.48 -3.17
CA PRO A 79 -3.27 3.39 -4.04
C PRO A 79 -4.28 2.45 -3.39
N ASP A 80 -5.32 2.08 -4.13
CA ASP A 80 -6.43 1.22 -3.67
C ASP A 80 -5.96 -0.14 -3.12
N LEU A 81 -4.97 -0.76 -3.77
CA LEU A 81 -4.46 -2.09 -3.42
C LEU A 81 -2.95 -2.05 -3.16
N LEU A 82 -2.53 -2.91 -2.22
CA LEU A 82 -1.14 -3.28 -2.00
C LEU A 82 -1.04 -4.80 -2.14
N LEU A 83 -0.33 -5.25 -3.16
CA LEU A 83 0.03 -6.66 -3.33
C LEU A 83 1.38 -6.90 -2.68
N TRP A 84 1.56 -8.05 -2.04
CA TRP A 84 2.84 -8.42 -1.45
C TRP A 84 3.15 -9.89 -1.68
N ARG A 85 4.43 -10.22 -1.55
CA ARG A 85 4.94 -11.60 -1.48
C ARG A 85 6.01 -11.65 -0.40
N SER A 86 6.09 -12.76 0.33
CA SER A 86 7.03 -12.89 1.46
C SER A 86 8.40 -13.45 1.07
N SER A 87 8.53 -14.11 -0.10
CA SER A 87 9.80 -14.72 -0.53
C SER A 87 10.00 -14.69 -2.05
N PRO A 88 11.00 -13.93 -2.56
CA PRO A 88 11.63 -12.81 -1.86
C PRO A 88 10.59 -11.74 -1.48
N PRO A 89 10.78 -11.00 -0.38
CA PRO A 89 9.91 -9.89 0.00
C PRO A 89 9.80 -8.84 -1.12
N ASN A 90 8.57 -8.50 -1.51
CA ASN A 90 8.31 -7.44 -2.48
C ASN A 90 6.87 -6.93 -2.31
N VAL A 91 6.64 -5.68 -2.72
CA VAL A 91 5.33 -5.04 -2.74
C VAL A 91 5.06 -4.38 -4.10
N LYS A 92 3.78 -4.32 -4.47
CA LYS A 92 3.31 -3.54 -5.61
C LYS A 92 2.08 -2.76 -5.22
N PHE A 93 2.11 -1.45 -5.47
CA PHE A 93 1.00 -0.56 -5.24
C PHE A 93 0.15 -0.45 -6.50
N ILE A 94 -1.15 -0.68 -6.39
CA ILE A 94 -2.07 -0.64 -7.53
C ILE A 94 -3.19 0.33 -7.25
N GLU A 95 -3.34 1.31 -8.13
CA GLU A 95 -4.52 2.14 -8.19
C GLU A 95 -5.49 1.55 -9.21
N VAL A 96 -6.74 1.28 -8.81
CA VAL A 96 -7.73 0.66 -9.69
C VAL A 96 -8.62 1.75 -10.30
N LYS A 97 -8.92 1.60 -11.59
CA LYS A 97 -9.81 2.50 -12.31
C LYS A 97 -10.86 1.71 -13.05
N GLY A 98 -12.12 2.01 -12.75
CA GLY A 98 -13.23 1.47 -13.47
C GLY A 98 -13.34 2.04 -14.89
N PRO A 99 -14.30 1.53 -15.68
CA PRO A 99 -14.60 2.09 -16.99
C PRO A 99 -14.96 3.56 -16.87
N ARG A 100 -14.24 4.42 -17.58
CA ARG A 100 -14.38 5.90 -17.59
C ARG A 100 -13.79 6.63 -16.39
N ASP A 101 -13.18 5.94 -15.43
CA ASP A 101 -12.46 6.60 -14.34
C ASP A 101 -11.09 7.11 -14.78
N SER A 102 -10.68 8.24 -14.20
CA SER A 102 -9.33 8.77 -14.34
C SER A 102 -8.70 9.00 -12.98
N LEU A 103 -7.37 9.08 -12.94
CA LEU A 103 -6.67 9.44 -11.71
C LEU A 103 -7.07 10.85 -11.27
N SER A 104 -7.33 11.04 -9.99
CA SER A 104 -7.36 12.37 -9.37
C SER A 104 -5.96 12.97 -9.31
N ALA A 105 -5.87 14.27 -9.01
CA ALA A 105 -4.58 14.94 -8.82
C ALA A 105 -3.76 14.32 -7.68
N ARG A 106 -4.42 13.92 -6.57
CA ARG A 106 -3.75 13.27 -5.43
C ARG A 106 -3.24 11.88 -5.77
N GLN A 107 -4.03 11.08 -6.50
CA GLN A 107 -3.60 9.76 -6.95
C GLN A 107 -2.40 9.88 -7.90
N ARG A 108 -2.42 10.81 -8.86
CA ARG A 108 -1.23 11.08 -9.70
C ARG A 108 0.00 11.44 -8.88
N ALA A 109 -0.16 12.31 -7.87
CA ALA A 109 0.94 12.69 -7.00
C ALA A 109 1.50 11.48 -6.23
N TRP A 110 0.65 10.63 -5.65
CA TRP A 110 1.09 9.40 -5.00
C TRP A 110 1.84 8.46 -5.95
N MET A 111 1.32 8.24 -7.15
CA MET A 111 1.97 7.37 -8.15
C MET A 111 3.37 7.90 -8.51
N GLN A 112 3.50 9.21 -8.74
CA GLN A 112 4.80 9.83 -9.01
C GLN A 112 5.78 9.62 -7.86
N GLU A 113 5.31 9.79 -6.62
CA GLU A 113 6.17 9.69 -5.45
C GLU A 113 6.61 8.27 -5.09
N LEU A 114 5.74 7.30 -5.31
CA LEU A 114 6.08 5.89 -5.14
C LEU A 114 7.13 5.47 -6.19
N LEU A 115 6.91 5.82 -7.45
CA LEU A 115 7.86 5.53 -8.53
C LEU A 115 9.20 6.26 -8.33
N ALA A 116 9.18 7.51 -7.89
CA ALA A 116 10.40 8.27 -7.57
C ALA A 116 11.21 7.64 -6.41
N ALA A 117 10.54 6.93 -5.51
CA ALA A 117 11.18 6.13 -4.46
C ALA A 117 11.57 4.71 -4.91
N SER A 118 11.51 4.41 -6.21
CA SER A 118 11.78 3.09 -6.79
C SER A 118 10.86 1.97 -6.27
N LEU A 119 9.65 2.33 -5.82
CA LEU A 119 8.61 1.36 -5.48
C LEU A 119 7.82 0.98 -6.74
N ASP A 120 7.44 -0.30 -6.85
CA ASP A 120 6.59 -0.75 -7.95
C ASP A 120 5.16 -0.23 -7.75
N ALA A 121 4.72 0.65 -8.65
CA ALA A 121 3.37 1.19 -8.67
C ALA A 121 2.79 1.13 -10.07
N SER A 122 1.51 0.75 -10.21
CA SER A 122 0.83 0.73 -11.50
C SER A 122 -0.65 1.11 -11.39
N VAL A 123 -1.26 1.52 -12.51
CA VAL A 123 -2.71 1.69 -12.61
C VAL A 123 -3.31 0.45 -13.26
N CYS A 124 -4.33 -0.13 -12.64
CA CYS A 124 -5.08 -1.25 -13.19
C CYS A 124 -6.42 -0.74 -13.74
N HIS A 125 -6.57 -0.79 -15.07
CA HIS A 125 -7.82 -0.43 -15.73
C HIS A 125 -8.72 -1.66 -15.88
N VAL A 126 -9.89 -1.60 -15.24
CA VAL A 126 -10.93 -2.62 -15.41
C VAL A 126 -11.79 -2.25 -16.62
N LEU A 127 -11.87 -3.16 -17.59
CA LEU A 127 -12.67 -2.99 -18.79
C LEU A 127 -14.06 -3.58 -18.60
N GLU A 128 -15.09 -2.95 -19.19
CA GLU A 128 -16.40 -3.60 -19.30
C GLU A 128 -16.24 -4.85 -20.18
N PRO A 129 -16.80 -6.00 -19.79
CA PRO A 129 -16.91 -7.12 -20.71
C PRO A 129 -17.64 -6.60 -21.95
N HIS A 130 -17.07 -6.83 -23.14
CA HIS A 130 -17.81 -6.54 -24.36
C HIS A 130 -19.16 -7.25 -24.26
N SER A 131 -20.26 -6.49 -24.33
CA SER A 131 -21.57 -7.10 -24.47
C SER A 131 -21.51 -7.90 -25.75
N THR A 132 -21.34 -9.22 -25.66
CA THR A 132 -21.68 -10.10 -26.77
C THR A 132 -23.17 -9.83 -26.97
N ARG A 133 -23.51 -8.98 -27.95
CA ARG A 133 -24.86 -8.92 -28.48
C ARG A 133 -25.16 -10.37 -28.84
N ALA A 134 -26.00 -11.01 -28.03
CA ALA A 134 -26.64 -12.24 -28.44
C ALA A 134 -27.23 -11.93 -29.81
N THR A 135 -26.68 -12.54 -30.85
CA THR A 135 -27.25 -12.58 -32.18
C THR A 135 -28.55 -13.38 -32.08
N HIS A 136 -29.56 -12.77 -31.47
CA HIS A 136 -30.95 -13.01 -31.81
C HIS A 136 -31.19 -12.30 -33.14
N LEU A 137 -30.82 -12.97 -34.22
CA LEU A 137 -31.46 -12.86 -35.53
C LEU A 137 -31.80 -14.32 -35.86
N LEU A 138 -32.94 -14.81 -35.38
CA LEU A 138 -34.19 -14.90 -36.15
C LEU A 138 -33.98 -15.68 -37.46
N GLU A 139 -34.53 -16.91 -37.44
CA GLU A 139 -35.35 -17.52 -38.48
C GLU A 139 -35.12 -17.00 -39.91
N TYR A 140 -34.55 -17.85 -40.78
CA TYR A 140 -35.20 -18.50 -41.92
C TYR A 140 -34.36 -19.69 -42.38
#